data_AF-A0A9D5UW52-F1
#
_entry.id   AF-A0A9D5UW52-F1
#
_cell.length_a   1.000
_cell.length_b   1.000
_cell.length_c   1.000
_cell.angle_alpha   90.00
_cell.angle_beta   90.00
_cell.angle_gamma   90.00
#
_symmetry.space_group_name_H-M   'P 1'
#
loop_
_entity.id
_entity.type
_entity.pdbx_description
1 polymer ?
#
loop_
_entity_poly.entity_id
_entity_poly.type
_entity_poly.pdbx_seq_one_letter_code
_entity_poly.pdbx_strand_id
1 'polypeptide(L)'
;MGLSLFQVKKGINIDGLSQVLPGSGVPGAAGDTALAPKGSVYLDSANGQMYVKKTAGSGTDKWVRIQDKGDMDAALQGISWREPAKLHVTTSYADLAAATTAMNTGTLDGTAVVANDRILFDNITGVNKNVFVVTGTPGSGATLVEDTNTATKGDAIYVQSGTDAGKQFSYNGTIWVQQGAASSTEIGFLQAFVGKSADGNETPDYSSNNVVTDAGSLETAIGELDNKIGTGYTEPVNFIQLNDAVMKGLHQLDINLSAARTFHFGSISGGTAEAVCTTDFATHHIEGCFSVEWRVVVASGNDKWAGTVSAIFNRATSEIDYNISSILSLGVPIAGLEVYPVVTSTTLSLMVNATNAVTTFTTRTLNCYYDIYS
;
A
#
# COMPACT_ATOMS: atom_id res chain seq x y z
N MET A 1 -29.81 -65.54 -10.72
CA MET A 1 -28.77 -65.42 -9.69
C MET A 1 -27.68 -64.52 -10.24
N GLY A 2 -27.48 -63.32 -9.69
CA GLY A 2 -26.36 -62.47 -10.08
C GLY A 2 -25.09 -62.92 -9.37
N LEU A 3 -24.06 -63.34 -10.11
CA LEU A 3 -22.76 -63.66 -9.54
C LEU A 3 -22.04 -62.35 -9.19
N SER A 4 -21.74 -62.14 -7.90
CA SER A 4 -20.86 -61.05 -7.45
C SER A 4 -19.42 -61.47 -7.66
N LEU A 5 -18.78 -60.94 -8.71
CA LEU A 5 -17.43 -61.36 -9.11
C LEU A 5 -16.32 -60.65 -8.32
N PHE A 6 -16.60 -59.52 -7.66
CA PHE A 6 -15.62 -58.76 -6.89
C PHE A 6 -16.26 -58.13 -5.64
N GLN A 7 -15.73 -58.46 -4.45
CA GLN A 7 -16.07 -57.83 -3.18
C GLN A 7 -14.79 -57.44 -2.44
N VAL A 8 -14.63 -56.16 -2.11
CA VAL A 8 -13.49 -55.66 -1.35
C VAL A 8 -13.89 -55.53 0.12
N LYS A 9 -13.52 -56.51 0.95
CA LYS A 9 -13.97 -56.61 2.35
C LYS A 9 -13.20 -55.73 3.34
N LYS A 10 -12.00 -55.26 2.98
CA LYS A 10 -11.08 -54.51 3.88
C LYS A 10 -10.73 -53.12 3.37
N GLY A 11 -11.45 -52.62 2.37
CA GLY A 11 -11.16 -51.33 1.77
C GLY A 11 -10.02 -51.34 0.74
N ILE A 12 -9.67 -50.14 0.27
CA ILE A 12 -8.70 -49.91 -0.81
C ILE A 12 -7.54 -49.08 -0.23
N ASN A 13 -6.31 -49.53 -0.45
CA ASN A 13 -5.11 -48.76 -0.13
C ASN A 13 -4.63 -48.04 -1.39
N ILE A 14 -4.43 -46.73 -1.30
CA ILE A 14 -4.01 -45.86 -2.40
C ILE A 14 -2.59 -45.39 -2.07
N ASP A 15 -1.63 -46.01 -2.75
CA ASP A 15 -0.20 -45.69 -2.70
C ASP A 15 0.44 -45.63 -1.30
N GLY A 16 -0.19 -46.27 -0.29
CA GLY A 16 0.27 -46.23 1.11
C GLY A 16 0.08 -44.88 1.80
N LEU A 17 -0.43 -43.87 1.09
CA LEU A 17 -0.62 -42.50 1.58
C LEU A 17 -2.04 -42.25 2.06
N SER A 18 -3.02 -43.01 1.58
CA SER A 18 -4.41 -42.91 2.01
C SER A 18 -5.14 -44.23 1.80
N GLN A 19 -6.24 -44.41 2.52
CA GLN A 19 -7.06 -45.61 2.43
C GLN A 19 -8.54 -45.24 2.35
N VAL A 20 -9.35 -46.07 1.69
CA VAL A 20 -10.81 -46.04 1.77
C VAL A 20 -11.24 -47.28 2.55
N LEU A 21 -11.68 -47.09 3.78
CA LEU A 21 -11.97 -48.18 4.72
C LEU A 21 -13.47 -48.29 4.99
N PRO A 22 -14.09 -49.47 4.83
CA PRO A 22 -15.43 -49.72 5.33
C PRO A 22 -15.39 -50.19 6.79
N GLY A 23 -16.42 -49.90 7.56
CA GLY A 23 -16.61 -50.46 8.89
C GLY A 23 -17.96 -50.09 9.50
N SER A 24 -18.21 -50.51 10.74
CA SER A 24 -19.43 -50.16 11.48
C SER A 24 -19.06 -49.35 12.71
N GLY A 25 -19.73 -48.20 12.89
CA GLY A 25 -19.51 -47.27 14.00
C GLY A 25 -18.35 -46.30 13.78
N VAL A 26 -18.06 -45.51 14.82
CA VAL A 26 -17.07 -44.41 14.76
C VAL A 26 -15.65 -44.96 14.55
N PRO A 27 -14.89 -44.47 13.55
CA PRO A 27 -13.54 -44.95 13.26
C PRO A 27 -12.51 -44.46 14.29
N GLY A 28 -11.37 -45.15 14.36
CA GLY A 28 -10.19 -44.71 15.13
C GLY A 28 -10.01 -45.38 16.50
N ALA A 29 -11.01 -46.13 16.98
CA ALA A 29 -10.94 -46.84 18.27
C ALA A 29 -10.00 -48.06 18.23
N ALA A 30 -9.97 -48.81 17.12
CA ALA A 30 -9.10 -49.99 16.94
C ALA A 30 -8.96 -50.40 15.47
N GLY A 31 -8.04 -51.33 15.19
CA GLY A 31 -7.87 -51.98 13.89
C GLY A 31 -7.35 -51.05 12.78
N ASP A 32 -7.72 -51.36 11.54
CA ASP A 32 -7.22 -50.67 10.33
C ASP A 32 -7.51 -49.16 10.38
N THR A 33 -8.63 -48.74 10.98
CA THR A 33 -8.98 -47.31 11.15
C THR A 33 -8.05 -46.55 12.12
N ALA A 34 -7.46 -47.23 13.10
CA ALA A 34 -6.49 -46.62 14.01
C ALA A 34 -5.15 -46.36 13.30
N LEU A 35 -4.76 -47.26 12.39
CA LEU A 35 -3.49 -47.22 11.67
C LEU A 35 -3.56 -46.50 10.32
N ALA A 36 -4.76 -46.16 9.84
CA ALA A 36 -4.93 -45.46 8.57
C ALA A 36 -4.09 -44.16 8.50
N PRO A 37 -3.45 -43.83 7.37
CA PRO A 37 -2.76 -42.55 7.18
C PRO A 37 -3.72 -41.34 7.22
N LYS A 38 -3.19 -40.14 7.50
CA LYS A 38 -3.93 -38.88 7.34
C LYS A 38 -4.44 -38.76 5.89
N GLY A 39 -5.67 -38.29 5.71
CA GLY A 39 -6.32 -38.18 4.40
C GLY A 39 -7.12 -39.43 4.00
N SER A 40 -7.06 -40.51 4.79
CA SER A 40 -7.90 -41.68 4.58
C SER A 40 -9.38 -41.35 4.80
N VAL A 41 -10.25 -42.03 4.05
CA VAL A 41 -11.70 -41.94 4.12
C VAL A 41 -12.24 -43.21 4.78
N TYR A 42 -13.21 -43.05 5.67
CA TYR A 42 -13.92 -44.16 6.29
C TYR A 42 -15.42 -44.06 6.00
N LEU A 43 -16.02 -45.20 5.63
CA LEU A 43 -17.43 -45.33 5.30
C LEU A 43 -18.10 -46.18 6.39
N ASP A 44 -18.95 -45.55 7.20
CA ASP A 44 -19.71 -46.23 8.25
C ASP A 44 -20.95 -46.90 7.65
N SER A 45 -20.93 -48.22 7.58
CA SER A 45 -22.03 -49.02 7.06
C SER A 45 -23.25 -49.07 7.98
N ALA A 46 -23.15 -48.62 9.24
CA ALA A 46 -24.28 -48.64 10.18
C ALA A 46 -25.29 -47.53 9.92
N ASN A 47 -24.82 -46.36 9.49
CA ASN A 47 -25.62 -45.14 9.35
C ASN A 47 -25.36 -44.38 8.04
N GLY A 48 -24.44 -44.85 7.19
CA GLY A 48 -24.07 -44.19 5.93
C GLY A 48 -23.17 -42.97 6.09
N GLN A 49 -22.66 -42.68 7.29
CA GLN A 49 -21.78 -41.54 7.54
C GLN A 49 -20.40 -41.77 6.95
N MET A 50 -19.78 -40.66 6.55
CA MET A 50 -18.42 -40.66 6.04
C MET A 50 -17.51 -39.85 6.96
N TYR A 51 -16.28 -40.32 7.14
CA TYR A 51 -15.27 -39.66 7.97
C TYR A 51 -13.98 -39.49 7.18
N VAL A 52 -13.23 -38.43 7.47
CA VAL A 52 -11.89 -38.21 6.94
C VAL A 52 -10.90 -38.11 8.08
N LYS A 53 -9.76 -38.79 7.95
CA LYS A 53 -8.70 -38.74 8.95
C LYS A 53 -7.93 -37.42 8.82
N LYS A 54 -8.12 -36.51 9.78
CA LYS A 54 -7.53 -35.17 9.77
C LYS A 54 -6.08 -35.16 10.25
N THR A 55 -5.73 -36.05 11.18
CA THR A 55 -4.39 -36.12 11.80
C THR A 55 -3.89 -37.56 11.90
N ALA A 56 -2.57 -37.75 11.92
CA ALA A 56 -1.96 -39.07 12.07
C ALA A 56 -2.15 -39.62 13.49
N GLY A 57 -1.99 -40.94 13.65
CA GLY A 57 -2.12 -41.65 14.92
C GLY A 57 -3.48 -42.33 15.13
N SER A 58 -3.67 -42.93 16.30
CA SER A 58 -4.91 -43.61 16.73
C SER A 58 -5.82 -42.66 17.52
N GLY A 59 -7.12 -42.97 17.57
CA GLY A 59 -8.13 -42.19 18.29
C GLY A 59 -9.26 -41.70 17.39
N THR A 60 -10.48 -41.66 17.94
CA THR A 60 -11.67 -41.14 17.25
C THR A 60 -11.57 -39.64 16.97
N ASP A 61 -10.83 -38.91 17.81
CA ASP A 61 -10.54 -37.48 17.68
C ASP A 61 -9.66 -37.13 16.47
N LYS A 62 -9.00 -38.13 15.86
CA LYS A 62 -8.20 -37.99 14.64
C LYS A 62 -9.06 -37.99 13.37
N TRP A 63 -10.34 -38.33 13.51
CA TRP A 63 -11.31 -38.41 12.43
C TRP A 63 -12.32 -37.27 12.53
N VAL A 64 -12.66 -36.69 11.39
CA VAL A 64 -13.72 -35.69 11.29
C VAL A 64 -14.84 -36.29 10.45
N ARG A 65 -16.06 -36.26 10.98
CA ARG A 65 -17.25 -36.62 10.21
C ARG A 65 -17.47 -35.58 9.11
N ILE A 66 -17.63 -36.03 7.88
CA ILE A 66 -18.15 -35.18 6.81
C ILE A 66 -19.64 -35.02 7.09
N GLN A 67 -20.05 -33.80 7.40
CA GLN A 67 -21.45 -33.47 7.63
C GLN A 67 -22.24 -33.72 6.35
N ASP A 68 -23.35 -34.44 6.47
CA ASP A 68 -24.28 -34.60 5.36
C ASP A 68 -25.26 -33.41 5.31
N LYS A 69 -26.09 -33.40 4.27
CA LYS A 69 -27.15 -32.41 4.13
C LYS A 69 -28.12 -32.46 5.33
N GLY A 70 -28.35 -33.62 5.95
CA GLY A 70 -29.21 -33.76 7.11
C GLY A 70 -28.64 -33.10 8.37
N ASP A 71 -27.32 -33.14 8.58
CA ASP A 71 -26.63 -32.44 9.65
C ASP A 71 -26.69 -30.92 9.48
N MET A 72 -26.49 -30.43 8.25
CA MET A 72 -26.64 -29.01 7.93
C MET A 72 -28.09 -28.57 8.02
N ASP A 73 -29.01 -29.39 7.53
CA ASP A 73 -30.44 -29.15 7.64
C ASP A 73 -30.86 -29.19 9.11
N ALA A 74 -30.31 -30.04 9.97
CA ALA A 74 -30.58 -30.04 11.41
C ALA A 74 -29.95 -28.85 12.14
N ALA A 75 -28.81 -28.34 11.66
CA ALA A 75 -28.23 -27.09 12.17
C ALA A 75 -29.05 -25.86 11.75
N LEU A 76 -29.64 -25.88 10.55
CA LEU A 76 -30.55 -24.84 10.03
C LEU A 76 -31.97 -24.97 10.61
N GLN A 77 -32.47 -26.20 10.78
CA GLN A 77 -33.78 -26.56 11.35
C GLN A 77 -33.75 -26.66 12.88
N GLY A 78 -32.58 -26.58 13.51
CA GLY A 78 -32.43 -26.31 14.94
C GLY A 78 -33.07 -24.97 15.33
N ILE A 79 -33.44 -24.17 14.32
CA ILE A 79 -34.36 -23.06 14.42
C ILE A 79 -35.81 -23.58 14.38
N SER A 80 -36.39 -23.79 15.57
CA SER A 80 -37.82 -24.06 15.71
C SER A 80 -38.61 -22.77 15.48
N TRP A 81 -39.19 -22.61 14.30
CA TRP A 81 -39.98 -21.42 13.97
C TRP A 81 -41.30 -21.39 14.73
N ARG A 82 -41.46 -20.38 15.58
CA ARG A 82 -42.72 -20.03 16.23
C ARG A 82 -43.60 -19.25 15.25
N GLU A 83 -44.91 -19.30 15.50
CA GLU A 83 -45.83 -18.42 14.80
C GLU A 83 -45.44 -16.94 15.03
N PRO A 84 -45.56 -16.09 14.01
CA PRO A 84 -45.15 -14.69 14.09
C PRO A 84 -45.79 -13.95 15.27
N ALA A 85 -45.00 -13.05 15.89
CA ALA A 85 -45.54 -12.07 16.81
C ALA A 85 -46.06 -10.87 16.02
N LYS A 86 -47.22 -10.35 16.41
CA LYS A 86 -47.76 -9.09 15.91
C LYS A 86 -46.79 -7.95 16.20
N LEU A 87 -46.28 -7.88 17.42
CA LEU A 87 -45.33 -6.86 17.85
C LEU A 87 -44.34 -7.43 18.88
N HIS A 88 -43.19 -6.78 18.97
CA HIS A 88 -42.19 -7.02 19.99
C HIS A 88 -42.12 -5.80 20.92
N VAL A 89 -42.31 -6.05 22.21
CA VAL A 89 -42.30 -5.03 23.26
C VAL A 89 -40.95 -5.06 23.94
N THR A 90 -40.14 -4.05 23.64
CA THR A 90 -38.83 -3.81 24.28
C THR A 90 -38.89 -2.70 25.33
N THR A 91 -39.98 -1.92 25.34
CA THR A 91 -40.19 -0.85 26.31
C THR A 91 -40.52 -1.43 27.69
N SER A 92 -40.08 -0.73 28.74
CA SER A 92 -40.21 -1.20 30.12
C SER A 92 -41.63 -1.01 30.64
N TYR A 93 -42.54 -1.92 30.30
CA TYR A 93 -43.65 -2.21 31.20
C TYR A 93 -43.07 -2.91 32.43
N ALA A 94 -43.37 -2.40 33.63
CA ALA A 94 -42.82 -2.95 34.86
C ALA A 94 -43.16 -4.44 35.03
N ASP A 95 -44.39 -4.82 34.66
CA ASP A 95 -44.91 -6.18 34.76
C ASP A 95 -46.05 -6.41 33.74
N LEU A 96 -46.63 -7.62 33.74
CA LEU A 96 -47.74 -7.99 32.87
C LEU A 96 -49.02 -7.20 33.17
N ALA A 97 -49.21 -6.73 34.40
CA ALA A 97 -50.38 -5.93 34.76
C ALA A 97 -50.31 -4.56 34.09
N ALA A 98 -49.15 -3.89 34.13
CA ALA A 98 -48.92 -2.63 33.45
C ALA A 98 -49.11 -2.76 31.93
N ALA A 99 -48.56 -3.82 31.32
CA ALA A 99 -48.76 -4.11 29.90
C ALA A 99 -50.25 -4.34 29.58
N THR A 100 -50.97 -5.07 30.44
CA THR A 100 -52.41 -5.32 30.28
C THR A 100 -53.24 -4.04 30.40
N THR A 101 -52.90 -3.14 31.32
CA THR A 101 -53.54 -1.83 31.44
C THR A 101 -53.34 -1.01 30.17
N ALA A 102 -52.10 -0.95 29.66
CA ALA A 102 -51.80 -0.23 28.42
C ALA A 102 -52.54 -0.81 27.21
N MET A 103 -52.50 -2.13 27.04
CA MET A 103 -53.26 -2.84 26.00
C MET A 103 -54.75 -2.50 26.03
N ASN A 104 -55.34 -2.37 27.22
CA ASN A 104 -56.75 -2.01 27.38
C ASN A 104 -57.07 -0.54 27.09
N THR A 105 -56.10 0.26 26.67
CA THR A 105 -56.35 1.56 26.01
C THR A 105 -56.57 1.40 24.50
N GLY A 106 -56.40 0.19 23.96
CA GLY A 106 -56.56 -0.16 22.53
C GLY A 106 -55.25 -0.28 21.76
N THR A 107 -54.10 0.04 22.37
CA THR A 107 -52.78 -0.06 21.73
C THR A 107 -51.70 -0.56 22.70
N LEU A 108 -50.66 -1.20 22.15
CA LEU A 108 -49.41 -1.52 22.82
C LEU A 108 -48.26 -0.92 22.00
N ASP A 109 -47.38 -0.15 22.65
CA ASP A 109 -46.32 0.63 21.97
C ASP A 109 -46.82 1.42 20.74
N GLY A 110 -48.00 2.04 20.86
CA GLY A 110 -48.63 2.81 19.78
C GLY A 110 -49.19 1.97 18.62
N THR A 111 -49.07 0.64 18.68
CA THR A 111 -49.63 -0.29 17.69
C THR A 111 -50.98 -0.80 18.16
N ALA A 112 -52.00 -0.71 17.31
CA ALA A 112 -53.31 -1.31 17.58
C ALA A 112 -53.19 -2.83 17.70
N VAL A 113 -53.84 -3.39 18.72
CA VAL A 113 -53.85 -4.82 19.02
C VAL A 113 -55.29 -5.31 19.08
N VAL A 114 -55.51 -6.56 18.66
CA VAL A 114 -56.82 -7.23 18.67
C VAL A 114 -56.72 -8.58 19.37
N ALA A 115 -57.88 -9.19 19.64
CA ALA A 115 -57.95 -10.55 20.18
C ALA A 115 -57.15 -11.53 19.29
N ASN A 116 -56.41 -12.44 19.93
CA ASN A 116 -55.50 -13.43 19.34
C ASN A 116 -54.19 -12.88 18.76
N ASP A 117 -53.91 -11.59 18.85
CA ASP A 117 -52.57 -11.09 18.52
C ASP A 117 -51.52 -11.69 19.48
N ARG A 118 -50.36 -12.04 18.90
CA ARG A 118 -49.21 -12.62 19.62
C ARG A 118 -48.20 -11.53 19.92
N ILE A 119 -47.86 -11.30 21.18
CA ILE A 119 -46.99 -10.22 21.62
C ILE A 119 -45.73 -10.83 22.23
N LEU A 120 -44.55 -10.51 21.68
CA LEU A 120 -43.28 -10.94 22.26
C LEU A 120 -42.84 -9.95 23.33
N PHE A 121 -42.61 -10.43 24.56
CA PHE A 121 -42.02 -9.64 25.64
C PHE A 121 -40.63 -10.19 25.98
N ASP A 122 -39.57 -9.41 25.74
CA ASP A 122 -38.19 -9.79 26.03
C ASP A 122 -37.63 -9.17 27.32
N ASN A 123 -38.32 -8.16 27.86
CA ASN A 123 -37.89 -7.37 29.01
C ASN A 123 -39.03 -7.05 30.01
N ILE A 124 -39.87 -8.04 30.31
CA ILE A 124 -40.95 -7.94 31.31
C ILE A 124 -40.54 -8.65 32.61
N THR A 125 -40.95 -8.14 33.78
CA THR A 125 -40.64 -8.77 35.08
C THR A 125 -41.79 -9.64 35.59
N GLY A 126 -41.48 -10.61 36.45
CA GLY A 126 -42.46 -11.47 37.13
C GLY A 126 -43.02 -12.63 36.31
N VAL A 127 -42.70 -12.71 35.01
CA VAL A 127 -43.14 -13.79 34.10
C VAL A 127 -41.98 -14.21 33.17
N ASN A 128 -42.16 -15.31 32.45
CA ASN A 128 -41.17 -15.75 31.47
C ASN A 128 -41.08 -14.78 30.29
N LYS A 129 -39.87 -14.62 29.73
CA LYS A 129 -39.61 -13.86 28.51
C LYS A 129 -40.09 -14.66 27.30
N ASN A 130 -41.37 -14.56 26.98
CA ASN A 130 -42.03 -15.41 26.00
C ASN A 130 -43.07 -14.61 25.18
N VAL A 131 -43.76 -15.32 24.30
CA VAL A 131 -44.91 -14.81 23.57
C VAL A 131 -46.16 -14.90 24.45
N PHE A 132 -46.95 -13.84 24.46
CA PHE A 132 -48.24 -13.76 25.12
C PHE A 132 -49.33 -13.52 24.08
N VAL A 133 -50.46 -14.20 24.21
CA VAL A 133 -51.62 -14.04 23.34
C VAL A 133 -52.61 -13.10 24.00
N VAL A 134 -53.08 -12.10 23.24
CA VAL A 134 -54.16 -11.21 23.66
C VAL A 134 -55.47 -12.01 23.71
N THR A 135 -56.08 -12.12 24.88
CA THR A 135 -57.38 -12.78 25.06
C THR A 135 -58.44 -11.78 25.47
N GLY A 136 -59.63 -11.85 24.86
CA GLY A 136 -60.66 -10.82 24.99
C GLY A 136 -60.45 -9.60 24.08
N THR A 137 -61.31 -8.59 24.20
CA THR A 137 -61.30 -7.40 23.35
C THR A 137 -60.52 -6.26 24.01
N PRO A 138 -59.38 -5.80 23.44
CA PRO A 138 -58.67 -4.61 23.93
C PRO A 138 -59.61 -3.41 24.02
N GLY A 139 -59.54 -2.65 25.12
CA GLY A 139 -60.52 -1.61 25.44
C GLY A 139 -61.67 -2.07 26.35
N SER A 140 -61.83 -3.37 26.56
CA SER A 140 -62.95 -3.96 27.32
C SER A 140 -62.51 -5.10 28.24
N GLY A 141 -61.32 -5.00 28.83
CA GLY A 141 -60.82 -5.96 29.80
C GLY A 141 -60.14 -7.18 29.18
N ALA A 142 -59.45 -7.01 28.05
CA ALA A 142 -58.54 -8.03 27.52
C ALA A 142 -57.43 -8.35 28.52
N THR A 143 -56.92 -9.58 28.48
CA THR A 143 -55.79 -10.04 29.29
C THR A 143 -54.71 -10.65 28.41
N LEU A 144 -53.47 -10.62 28.89
CA LEU A 144 -52.33 -11.27 28.24
C LEU A 144 -52.13 -12.66 28.88
N VAL A 145 -52.18 -13.70 28.06
CA VAL A 145 -51.99 -15.09 28.51
C VAL A 145 -50.74 -15.63 27.84
N GLU A 146 -49.80 -16.20 28.60
CA GLU A 146 -48.57 -16.77 28.05
C GLU A 146 -48.93 -17.88 27.04
N ASP A 147 -48.26 -17.90 25.89
CA ASP A 147 -48.36 -19.01 24.94
C ASP A 147 -47.92 -20.31 25.64
N THR A 148 -48.74 -21.35 25.50
CA THR A 148 -48.50 -22.70 26.02
C THR A 148 -47.16 -23.30 25.60
N ASN A 149 -46.57 -22.82 24.50
CA ASN A 149 -45.26 -23.24 24.05
C ASN A 149 -44.16 -22.50 24.84
N THR A 150 -43.52 -23.15 25.81
CA THR A 150 -42.36 -22.59 26.52
C THR A 150 -41.20 -22.35 25.56
N ALA A 151 -40.54 -21.19 25.63
CA ALA A 151 -39.38 -20.85 24.81
C ALA A 151 -38.21 -21.84 25.02
N THR A 152 -37.73 -22.47 23.95
CA THR A 152 -36.56 -23.37 23.97
C THR A 152 -35.40 -22.79 23.19
N LYS A 153 -34.17 -23.11 23.60
CA LYS A 153 -32.96 -22.64 22.90
C LYS A 153 -33.01 -23.06 21.43
N GLY A 154 -32.85 -22.10 20.54
CA GLY A 154 -32.93 -22.29 19.09
C GLY A 154 -34.25 -21.82 18.50
N ASP A 155 -35.32 -21.61 19.28
CA ASP A 155 -36.57 -21.10 18.73
C ASP A 155 -36.35 -19.77 18.01
N ALA A 156 -37.06 -19.53 16.91
CA ALA A 156 -37.09 -18.23 16.25
C ALA A 156 -38.50 -17.72 16.04
N ILE A 157 -38.63 -16.40 15.96
CA ILE A 157 -39.90 -15.72 15.73
C ILE A 157 -39.69 -14.51 14.84
N TYR A 158 -40.68 -14.25 13.99
CA TYR A 158 -40.74 -13.07 13.13
C TYR A 158 -41.72 -12.04 13.70
N VAL A 159 -41.36 -10.76 13.66
CA VAL A 159 -42.19 -9.66 14.16
C VAL A 159 -42.86 -8.93 13.01
N GLN A 160 -44.19 -8.86 13.03
CA GLN A 160 -44.99 -8.39 11.89
C GLN A 160 -45.20 -6.87 11.85
N SER A 161 -45.16 -6.19 12.99
CA SER A 161 -45.54 -4.78 13.14
C SER A 161 -44.82 -4.12 14.31
N GLY A 162 -45.01 -2.81 14.49
CA GLY A 162 -44.37 -2.01 15.53
C GLY A 162 -42.93 -1.59 15.17
N THR A 163 -42.18 -1.16 16.17
CA THR A 163 -40.78 -0.69 16.02
C THR A 163 -39.84 -1.75 15.46
N ASP A 164 -40.15 -3.02 15.69
CA ASP A 164 -39.36 -4.17 15.26
C ASP A 164 -39.98 -4.93 14.07
N ALA A 165 -40.90 -4.30 13.33
CA ALA A 165 -41.48 -4.90 12.13
C ALA A 165 -40.40 -5.37 11.14
N GLY A 166 -40.53 -6.61 10.66
CA GLY A 166 -39.59 -7.20 9.70
C GLY A 166 -38.37 -7.87 10.36
N LYS A 167 -38.17 -7.71 11.67
CA LYS A 167 -37.05 -8.30 12.37
C LYS A 167 -37.36 -9.74 12.80
N GLN A 168 -36.32 -10.55 12.87
CA GLN A 168 -36.35 -11.92 13.38
C GLN A 168 -35.61 -11.96 14.70
N PHE A 169 -36.06 -12.81 15.62
CA PHE A 169 -35.43 -13.02 16.91
C PHE A 169 -35.26 -14.52 17.14
N SER A 170 -34.18 -14.93 17.80
CA SER A 170 -33.98 -16.30 18.25
C SER A 170 -33.72 -16.36 19.74
N TYR A 171 -34.34 -17.33 20.40
CA TYR A 171 -34.18 -17.56 21.83
C TYR A 171 -32.88 -18.32 22.11
N ASN A 172 -31.94 -17.70 22.84
CA ASN A 172 -30.65 -18.31 23.14
C ASN A 172 -30.67 -19.24 24.37
N GLY A 173 -31.85 -19.46 24.97
CA GLY A 173 -32.04 -20.18 26.22
C GLY A 173 -32.20 -19.27 27.45
N THR A 174 -32.08 -17.96 27.29
CA THR A 174 -32.29 -16.98 28.37
C THR A 174 -33.07 -15.75 27.89
N ILE A 175 -32.70 -15.21 26.74
CA ILE A 175 -33.31 -14.03 26.13
C ILE A 175 -33.57 -14.24 24.64
N TRP A 176 -34.48 -13.45 24.09
CA TRP A 176 -34.67 -13.31 22.65
C TRP A 176 -33.59 -12.37 22.09
N VAL A 177 -32.83 -12.84 21.12
CA VAL A 177 -31.73 -12.10 20.49
C VAL A 177 -32.10 -11.86 19.03
N GLN A 178 -32.04 -10.61 18.58
CA GLN A 178 -32.33 -10.28 17.19
C GLN A 178 -31.35 -11.02 16.24
N GLN A 179 -31.89 -11.71 15.25
CA GLN A 179 -31.15 -12.42 14.20
C GLN A 179 -31.09 -11.56 12.94
N GLY A 180 -29.97 -11.62 12.21
CA GLY A 180 -29.80 -10.85 10.97
C GLY A 180 -29.72 -9.34 11.18
N ALA A 181 -29.38 -8.90 12.39
CA ALA A 181 -29.30 -7.51 12.79
C ALA A 181 -27.97 -6.83 12.44
N ALA A 182 -27.22 -7.33 11.44
CA ALA A 182 -26.25 -6.45 10.82
C ALA A 182 -27.11 -5.36 10.17
N SER A 183 -27.19 -4.20 10.83
CA SER A 183 -28.00 -3.10 10.31
C SER A 183 -27.60 -2.89 8.85
N SER A 184 -28.52 -2.46 7.98
CA SER A 184 -28.11 -2.10 6.61
C SER A 184 -26.93 -1.14 6.59
N THR A 185 -26.77 -0.34 7.66
CA THR A 185 -25.60 0.48 7.99
C THR A 185 -24.34 -0.32 8.28
N GLU A 186 -24.41 -1.39 9.07
CA GLU A 186 -23.29 -2.28 9.41
C GLU A 186 -22.89 -3.19 8.25
N ILE A 187 -23.85 -3.72 7.49
CA ILE A 187 -23.56 -4.37 6.20
C ILE A 187 -22.92 -3.35 5.24
N GLY A 188 -23.40 -2.11 5.24
CA GLY A 188 -22.78 -1.00 4.53
C GLY A 188 -21.34 -0.74 4.97
N PHE A 189 -21.05 -0.77 6.28
CA PHE A 189 -19.69 -0.62 6.80
C PHE A 189 -18.78 -1.79 6.44
N LEU A 190 -19.29 -3.03 6.51
CA LEU A 190 -18.56 -4.24 6.12
C LEU A 190 -18.29 -4.29 4.61
N GLN A 191 -19.19 -3.76 3.79
CA GLN A 191 -19.03 -3.68 2.33
C GLN A 191 -18.17 -2.48 1.90
N ALA A 192 -18.13 -1.40 2.69
CA ALA A 192 -17.37 -0.19 2.36
C ALA A 192 -15.86 -0.32 2.64
N PHE A 193 -15.43 -1.21 3.55
CA PHE A 193 -14.00 -1.35 3.84
C PHE A 193 -13.60 -2.74 4.35
N VAL A 194 -12.79 -3.46 3.56
CA VAL A 194 -12.08 -4.66 4.03
C VAL A 194 -10.80 -4.20 4.73
N GLY A 195 -10.80 -4.19 6.08
CA GLY A 195 -9.61 -3.85 6.87
C GLY A 195 -9.84 -3.04 8.16
N LYS A 196 -11.08 -2.90 8.65
CA LYS A 196 -11.36 -2.24 9.93
C LYS A 196 -10.80 -3.03 11.10
N SER A 197 -10.40 -2.32 12.16
CA SER A 197 -9.92 -2.92 13.41
C SER A 197 -11.04 -3.24 14.39
N ALA A 198 -12.20 -2.59 14.26
CA ALA A 198 -13.40 -2.89 15.04
C ALA A 198 -14.71 -2.58 14.28
N ASP A 199 -15.83 -2.95 14.90
CA ASP A 199 -17.17 -2.72 14.38
C ASP A 199 -17.55 -1.22 14.41
N GLY A 200 -18.36 -0.79 13.44
CA GLY A 200 -18.90 0.58 13.38
C GLY A 200 -18.20 1.52 12.39
N ASN A 201 -18.43 2.83 12.54
CA ASN A 201 -17.89 3.86 11.64
C ASN A 201 -16.43 4.22 11.99
N GLU A 202 -15.50 3.31 11.72
CA GLU A 202 -14.08 3.63 11.78
C GLU A 202 -13.64 4.35 10.50
N THR A 203 -13.08 5.55 10.65
CA THR A 203 -12.19 6.18 9.66
C THR A 203 -10.77 5.72 9.96
N PRO A 204 -9.94 5.33 8.95
CA PRO A 204 -8.55 5.00 9.20
C PRO A 204 -7.81 6.17 9.86
N ASP A 205 -7.12 5.91 10.98
CA ASP A 205 -6.13 6.86 11.50
C ASP A 205 -4.91 6.81 10.60
N TYR A 206 -4.71 7.86 9.82
CA TYR A 206 -3.53 7.98 8.97
C TYR A 206 -2.33 8.36 9.83
N SER A 207 -1.27 7.56 9.81
CA SER A 207 -0.06 7.82 10.60
C SER A 207 0.75 9.04 10.13
N SER A 208 0.30 9.77 9.10
CA SER A 208 0.95 10.98 8.62
C SER A 208 -0.05 12.04 8.13
N ASN A 209 -0.10 13.15 8.86
CA ASN A 209 -0.91 14.33 8.59
C ASN A 209 -0.27 15.26 7.55
N ASN A 210 0.80 14.80 6.88
CA ASN A 210 1.58 15.62 5.95
C ASN A 210 0.85 15.89 4.62
N VAL A 211 -0.15 15.07 4.30
CA VAL A 211 -0.87 15.12 3.02
C VAL A 211 -2.36 14.94 3.23
N VAL A 212 -2.73 13.99 4.08
CA VAL A 212 -4.13 13.67 4.37
C VAL A 212 -4.53 14.32 5.69
N THR A 213 -5.71 14.95 5.71
CA THR A 213 -6.31 15.51 6.92
C THR A 213 -6.98 14.40 7.75
N ASP A 214 -6.66 14.33 9.04
CA ASP A 214 -7.31 13.39 9.96
C ASP A 214 -8.83 13.62 10.01
N ALA A 215 -9.59 12.54 10.17
CA ALA A 215 -11.06 12.52 10.18
C ALA A 215 -11.75 12.90 8.85
N GLY A 216 -11.02 13.11 7.76
CA GLY A 216 -11.58 13.21 6.42
C GLY A 216 -12.23 11.91 5.94
N SER A 217 -13.19 11.99 5.02
CA SER A 217 -13.68 10.78 4.34
C SER A 217 -12.57 10.16 3.49
N LEU A 218 -12.66 8.86 3.18
CA LEU A 218 -11.70 8.20 2.30
C LEU A 218 -11.61 8.88 0.93
N GLU A 219 -12.74 9.34 0.39
CA GLU A 219 -12.79 10.08 -0.88
C GLU A 219 -12.04 11.42 -0.78
N THR A 220 -12.16 12.12 0.35
CA THR A 220 -11.37 13.34 0.61
C THR A 220 -9.88 13.02 0.74
N ALA A 221 -9.52 11.99 1.50
CA ALA A 221 -8.14 11.58 1.70
C ALA A 221 -7.46 11.15 0.38
N ILE A 222 -8.17 10.38 -0.45
CA ILE A 222 -7.70 9.99 -1.79
C ILE A 222 -7.57 11.24 -2.66
N GLY A 223 -8.53 12.17 -2.63
CA GLY A 223 -8.45 13.43 -3.37
C GLY A 223 -7.26 14.31 -2.94
N GLU A 224 -6.92 14.34 -1.65
CA GLU A 224 -5.74 15.04 -1.12
C GLU A 224 -4.44 14.38 -1.59
N LEU A 225 -4.37 13.04 -1.57
CA LEU A 225 -3.25 12.27 -2.12
C LEU A 225 -3.10 12.46 -3.63
N ASP A 226 -4.20 12.36 -4.38
CA ASP A 226 -4.22 12.54 -5.83
C ASP A 226 -3.83 13.96 -6.21
N ASN A 227 -4.26 14.98 -5.46
CA ASN A 227 -3.78 16.36 -5.65
C ASN A 227 -2.28 16.48 -5.35
N LYS A 228 -1.80 15.82 -4.29
CA LYS A 228 -0.37 15.86 -3.94
C LYS A 228 0.51 15.15 -4.97
N ILE A 229 0.03 14.05 -5.54
CA ILE A 229 0.74 13.28 -6.58
C ILE A 229 0.59 13.97 -7.94
N GLY A 230 -0.63 14.36 -8.30
CA GLY A 230 -1.02 14.91 -9.61
C GLY A 230 -0.47 16.30 -9.89
N THR A 231 -0.15 17.09 -8.86
CA THR A 231 0.55 18.38 -9.06
C THR A 231 2.00 18.23 -9.55
N GLY A 232 2.57 17.02 -9.51
CA GLY A 232 3.90 16.71 -10.06
C GLY A 232 3.91 15.92 -11.38
N TYR A 233 2.75 15.48 -11.88
CA TYR A 233 2.65 14.60 -13.05
C TYR A 233 1.59 15.11 -14.03
N THR A 234 1.95 16.10 -14.84
CA THR A 234 1.16 16.51 -16.01
C THR A 234 1.53 15.65 -17.21
N GLU A 235 0.71 14.63 -17.50
CA GLU A 235 0.67 13.87 -18.78
C GLU A 235 1.96 13.08 -19.15
N PRO A 236 1.91 12.08 -20.06
CA PRO A 236 3.00 11.15 -20.28
C PRO A 236 4.09 11.78 -21.15
N VAL A 237 4.87 12.69 -20.57
CA VAL A 237 6.22 12.91 -21.06
C VAL A 237 7.08 11.76 -20.57
N ASN A 238 7.56 10.94 -21.51
CA ASN A 238 8.49 9.82 -21.31
C ASN A 238 9.87 10.23 -20.73
N PHE A 239 9.99 11.43 -20.18
CA PHE A 239 11.19 11.95 -19.55
C PHE A 239 10.83 12.44 -18.15
N ILE A 240 11.61 11.98 -17.17
CA ILE A 240 11.59 12.49 -15.80
C ILE A 240 11.70 14.01 -15.88
N GLN A 241 10.63 14.73 -15.53
CA GLN A 241 10.74 16.16 -15.30
C GLN A 241 11.59 16.34 -14.04
N LEU A 242 12.87 16.64 -14.25
CA LEU A 242 13.79 16.99 -13.16
C LEU A 242 13.23 18.24 -12.48
N ASN A 243 13.13 18.22 -11.15
CA ASN A 243 12.60 19.35 -10.41
C ASN A 243 13.39 20.63 -10.68
N ASP A 244 12.77 21.79 -10.42
CA ASP A 244 13.36 23.12 -10.63
C ASP A 244 14.75 23.30 -10.01
N ALA A 245 15.02 22.62 -8.88
CA ALA A 245 16.31 22.69 -8.21
C ALA A 245 17.41 22.00 -9.03
N VAL A 246 17.14 20.83 -9.61
CA VAL A 246 18.10 20.13 -10.48
C VAL A 246 18.32 20.90 -11.77
N MET A 247 17.28 21.47 -12.37
CA MET A 247 17.40 22.30 -13.58
C MET A 247 18.25 23.56 -13.33
N LYS A 248 18.03 24.25 -12.20
CA LYS A 248 18.87 25.39 -11.79
C LYS A 248 20.32 24.98 -11.56
N GLY A 249 20.55 23.82 -10.93
CA GLY A 249 21.90 23.29 -10.72
C GLY A 249 22.63 22.99 -12.02
N LEU A 250 21.95 22.33 -12.99
CA LEU A 250 22.52 22.03 -14.30
C LEU A 250 22.79 23.30 -15.12
N HIS A 251 21.87 24.28 -15.11
CA HIS A 251 22.09 25.55 -15.80
C HIS A 251 23.26 26.33 -15.20
N GLN A 252 23.39 26.34 -13.87
CA GLN A 252 24.54 26.97 -13.22
C GLN A 252 25.85 26.25 -13.55
N LEU A 253 25.84 24.92 -13.64
CA LEU A 253 27.01 24.14 -14.06
C LEU A 253 27.41 24.46 -15.51
N ASP A 254 26.44 24.59 -16.42
CA ASP A 254 26.68 24.95 -17.82
C ASP A 254 27.25 26.38 -17.96
N ILE A 255 26.72 27.34 -17.20
CA ILE A 255 27.27 28.70 -17.09
C ILE A 255 28.71 28.65 -16.56
N ASN A 256 28.97 27.85 -15.52
CA ASN A 256 30.30 27.74 -14.93
C ASN A 256 31.30 27.08 -15.90
N LEU A 257 30.89 26.04 -16.64
CA LEU A 257 31.73 25.35 -17.61
C LEU A 257 32.02 26.21 -18.85
N SER A 258 31.04 26.98 -19.32
CA SER A 258 31.22 27.92 -20.43
C SER A 258 32.13 29.09 -20.03
N ALA A 259 31.99 29.63 -18.82
CA ALA A 259 32.90 30.63 -18.27
C ALA A 259 34.33 30.09 -18.09
N ALA A 260 34.48 28.83 -17.66
CA ALA A 260 35.78 28.18 -17.51
C ALA A 260 36.47 27.94 -18.87
N ARG A 261 35.73 27.75 -19.96
CA ARG A 261 36.27 27.68 -21.33
C ARG A 261 36.37 29.08 -21.96
N THR A 262 37.30 29.90 -21.48
CA THR A 262 37.59 31.18 -22.14
C THR A 262 38.39 30.93 -23.42
N PHE A 263 37.77 31.07 -24.59
CA PHE A 263 38.48 31.15 -25.87
C PHE A 263 38.94 32.59 -26.10
N HIS A 264 40.24 32.83 -26.25
CA HIS A 264 40.78 34.14 -26.60
C HIS A 264 41.08 34.21 -28.10
N PHE A 265 40.34 35.04 -28.82
CA PHE A 265 40.63 35.40 -30.21
C PHE A 265 41.23 36.81 -30.23
N GLY A 266 42.51 36.91 -30.59
CA GLY A 266 43.20 38.19 -30.74
C GLY A 266 43.79 38.33 -32.15
N SER A 267 43.46 39.40 -32.85
CA SER A 267 44.17 39.83 -34.06
C SER A 267 45.23 40.87 -33.68
N ILE A 268 46.49 40.65 -34.03
CA ILE A 268 47.59 41.59 -33.76
C ILE A 268 47.93 42.34 -35.06
N SER A 269 47.95 43.67 -35.01
CA SER A 269 48.43 44.50 -36.13
C SER A 269 49.65 45.34 -35.73
N GLY A 270 50.85 44.89 -36.10
CA GLY A 270 52.10 45.67 -36.19
C GLY A 270 52.77 46.08 -34.86
N GLY A 271 53.99 45.59 -34.63
CA GLY A 271 54.77 45.85 -33.41
C GLY A 271 54.52 44.80 -32.31
N THR A 272 55.46 44.67 -31.36
CA THR A 272 55.37 43.78 -30.18
C THR A 272 53.99 43.88 -29.57
N ALA A 273 53.16 42.85 -29.77
CA ALA A 273 51.81 42.85 -29.24
C ALA A 273 51.58 41.62 -28.39
N GLU A 274 51.03 41.87 -27.23
CA GLU A 274 50.75 40.91 -26.19
C GLU A 274 49.41 40.22 -26.53
N ALA A 275 49.44 39.04 -27.17
CA ALA A 275 48.26 38.16 -27.20
C ALA A 275 48.10 37.50 -25.83
N VAL A 276 47.58 38.26 -24.86
CA VAL A 276 47.56 37.83 -23.47
C VAL A 276 46.43 36.83 -23.23
N CYS A 277 46.76 35.54 -23.19
CA CYS A 277 45.90 34.57 -22.53
C CYS A 277 46.25 34.56 -21.03
N THR A 278 45.68 35.51 -20.29
CA THR A 278 45.96 35.73 -18.86
C THR A 278 45.25 34.72 -17.99
N THR A 279 45.96 34.16 -17.03
CA THR A 279 45.34 33.50 -15.87
C THR A 279 45.54 34.41 -14.67
N ASP A 280 44.47 35.07 -14.22
CA ASP A 280 44.50 35.90 -13.02
C ASP A 280 44.38 34.99 -11.78
N PHE A 281 45.45 34.92 -10.99
CA PHE A 281 45.51 34.09 -9.79
C PHE A 281 45.02 34.80 -8.53
N ALA A 282 44.60 36.08 -8.61
CA ALA A 282 44.02 36.78 -7.47
C ALA A 282 42.67 36.19 -7.05
N THR A 283 41.95 35.53 -7.97
CA THR A 283 40.61 34.96 -7.75
C THR A 283 40.61 33.46 -7.42
N HIS A 284 41.73 32.77 -7.64
CA HIS A 284 41.84 31.33 -7.38
C HIS A 284 42.69 31.10 -6.11
N HIS A 285 42.07 30.55 -5.06
CA HIS A 285 42.74 30.14 -3.80
C HIS A 285 43.64 28.91 -3.98
N ILE A 286 44.49 28.90 -5.01
CA ILE A 286 45.47 27.85 -5.24
C ILE A 286 46.78 28.36 -4.67
N GLU A 287 47.15 27.83 -3.51
CA GLU A 287 48.49 27.96 -2.95
C GLU A 287 49.36 26.85 -3.57
N GLY A 288 50.51 27.20 -4.15
CA GLY A 288 51.48 26.23 -4.69
C GLY A 288 51.84 26.39 -6.17
N CYS A 289 52.43 25.34 -6.73
CA CYS A 289 52.84 25.23 -8.14
C CYS A 289 51.67 24.73 -8.99
N PHE A 290 51.52 25.26 -10.19
CA PHE A 290 50.54 24.76 -11.16
C PHE A 290 51.12 24.72 -12.56
N SER A 291 50.50 23.90 -13.42
CA SER A 291 50.90 23.76 -14.81
C SER A 291 49.83 24.32 -15.73
N VAL A 292 50.25 25.09 -16.72
CA VAL A 292 49.39 25.63 -17.78
C VAL A 292 49.88 25.09 -19.12
N GLU A 293 48.94 24.62 -19.93
CA GLU A 293 49.18 24.27 -21.32
C GLU A 293 48.44 25.27 -22.22
N TRP A 294 49.16 25.92 -23.13
CA TRP A 294 48.58 26.68 -24.23
C TRP A 294 48.76 25.94 -25.54
N ARG A 295 47.72 25.92 -26.38
CA ARG A 295 47.83 25.55 -27.79
C ARG A 295 47.66 26.80 -28.62
N VAL A 296 48.65 27.09 -29.44
CA VAL A 296 48.81 28.38 -30.10
C VAL A 296 48.90 28.15 -31.59
N VAL A 297 48.15 28.92 -32.36
CA VAL A 297 48.27 29.01 -33.81
C VAL A 297 48.53 30.45 -34.17
N VAL A 298 49.62 30.71 -34.87
CA VAL A 298 50.06 32.03 -35.34
C VAL A 298 50.04 32.02 -36.86
N ALA A 299 49.46 33.05 -37.48
CA ALA A 299 49.40 33.19 -38.93
C ALA A 299 49.89 34.57 -39.39
N SER A 300 50.77 34.62 -40.39
CA SER A 300 51.23 35.83 -41.08
C SER A 300 51.02 35.64 -42.59
N GLY A 301 49.88 36.11 -43.12
CA GLY A 301 49.53 35.85 -44.51
C GLY A 301 49.34 34.36 -44.79
N ASN A 302 50.18 33.77 -45.65
CA ASN A 302 50.15 32.33 -45.98
C ASN A 302 50.97 31.47 -45.01
N ASP A 303 51.81 32.09 -44.18
CA ASP A 303 52.68 31.38 -43.25
C ASP A 303 51.93 31.09 -41.95
N LYS A 304 52.05 29.86 -41.45
CA LYS A 304 51.40 29.40 -40.23
C LYS A 304 52.38 28.68 -39.33
N TRP A 305 52.26 28.92 -38.05
CA TRP A 305 52.95 28.19 -37.00
C TRP A 305 51.92 27.71 -35.99
N ALA A 306 52.03 26.46 -35.54
CA ALA A 306 51.24 25.91 -34.46
C ALA A 306 52.15 25.20 -33.47
N GLY A 307 51.87 25.33 -32.18
CA GLY A 307 52.66 24.69 -31.14
C GLY A 307 51.88 24.57 -29.83
N THR A 308 52.41 23.73 -28.94
CA THR A 308 51.91 23.58 -27.57
C THR A 308 52.97 24.10 -26.60
N VAL A 309 52.62 25.05 -25.75
CA VAL A 309 53.50 25.60 -24.73
C VAL A 309 53.02 25.10 -23.38
N SER A 310 53.87 24.37 -22.66
CA SER A 310 53.60 23.90 -21.31
C SER A 310 54.49 24.68 -20.36
N ALA A 311 53.91 25.36 -19.38
CA ALA A 311 54.67 26.04 -18.33
C ALA A 311 54.28 25.53 -16.95
N ILE A 312 55.24 25.55 -16.03
CA ILE A 312 55.04 25.39 -14.60
C ILE A 312 55.38 26.74 -13.96
N PHE A 313 54.47 27.27 -13.14
CA PHE A 313 54.72 28.49 -12.37
C PHE A 313 54.70 28.19 -10.88
N ASN A 314 55.76 28.61 -10.20
CA ASN A 314 55.83 28.59 -8.75
C ASN A 314 55.47 29.97 -8.21
N ARG A 315 54.28 30.10 -7.61
CA ARG A 315 53.79 31.37 -7.06
C ARG A 315 54.67 31.91 -5.92
N ALA A 316 55.32 31.04 -5.16
CA ALA A 316 56.14 31.46 -4.02
C ALA A 316 57.45 32.14 -4.46
N THR A 317 58.06 31.68 -5.55
CA THR A 317 59.33 32.20 -6.07
C THR A 317 59.14 33.12 -7.28
N SER A 318 57.94 33.17 -7.85
CA SER A 318 57.67 33.80 -9.14
C SER A 318 58.49 33.21 -10.30
N GLU A 319 59.01 31.99 -10.13
CA GLU A 319 59.77 31.29 -11.16
C GLU A 319 58.83 30.60 -12.16
N ILE A 320 59.24 30.61 -13.43
CA ILE A 320 58.58 29.90 -14.52
C ILE A 320 59.60 28.96 -15.14
N ASP A 321 59.20 27.70 -15.34
CA ASP A 321 59.88 26.80 -16.27
C ASP A 321 58.89 26.43 -17.39
N TYR A 322 59.37 26.29 -18.62
CA TYR A 322 58.50 26.01 -19.75
C TYR A 322 59.16 25.21 -20.86
N ASN A 323 58.33 24.49 -21.60
CA ASN A 323 58.72 23.75 -22.78
C ASN A 323 57.76 24.06 -23.93
N ILE A 324 58.28 24.11 -25.15
CA ILE A 324 57.50 24.22 -26.37
C ILE A 324 57.60 22.89 -27.10
N SER A 325 56.45 22.28 -27.39
CA SER A 325 56.36 20.99 -28.06
C SER A 325 55.38 21.02 -29.23
N SER A 326 55.36 19.94 -30.02
CA SER A 326 54.40 19.73 -31.11
C SER A 326 54.36 20.87 -32.14
N ILE A 327 55.55 21.34 -32.53
CA ILE A 327 55.70 22.45 -33.47
C ILE A 327 55.39 21.98 -34.90
N LEU A 328 54.37 22.58 -35.52
CA LEU A 328 54.04 22.41 -36.93
C LEU A 328 54.11 23.77 -37.62
N SER A 329 54.87 23.84 -38.72
CA SER A 329 54.97 25.05 -39.54
C SER A 329 54.51 24.79 -40.97
N LEU A 330 53.83 25.75 -41.57
CA LEU A 330 53.47 25.77 -42.99
C LEU A 330 53.96 27.10 -43.59
N GLY A 331 54.60 27.06 -44.75
CA GLY A 331 55.16 28.25 -45.40
C GLY A 331 56.60 28.55 -44.97
N VAL A 332 57.00 29.82 -45.03
CA VAL A 332 58.30 30.28 -44.53
C VAL A 332 58.24 30.56 -43.03
N PRO A 333 59.36 30.43 -42.29
CA PRO A 333 59.39 30.84 -40.88
C PRO A 333 58.92 32.29 -40.70
N ILE A 334 57.95 32.51 -39.82
CA ILE A 334 57.46 33.85 -39.49
C ILE A 334 58.62 34.64 -38.86
N ALA A 335 59.02 35.74 -39.50
CA ALA A 335 60.20 36.51 -39.09
C ALA A 335 60.03 37.08 -37.66
N GLY A 336 61.03 36.81 -36.81
CA GLY A 336 61.04 37.26 -35.42
C GLY A 336 59.98 36.62 -34.52
N LEU A 337 59.41 35.47 -34.92
CA LEU A 337 58.43 34.77 -34.10
C LEU A 337 59.06 34.24 -32.82
N GLU A 338 58.60 34.73 -31.67
CA GLU A 338 58.92 34.21 -30.34
C GLU A 338 57.62 33.91 -29.61
N VAL A 339 57.52 32.73 -29.02
CA VAL A 339 56.36 32.31 -28.24
C VAL A 339 56.86 31.82 -26.89
N TYR A 340 56.52 32.51 -25.81
CA TYR A 340 57.01 32.18 -24.46
C TYR A 340 56.08 32.69 -23.37
N PRO A 341 56.00 32.01 -22.22
CA PRO A 341 55.23 32.51 -21.09
C PRO A 341 55.91 33.70 -20.41
N VAL A 342 55.12 34.61 -19.87
CA VAL A 342 55.54 35.78 -19.10
C VAL A 342 54.70 35.85 -17.83
N VAL A 343 55.32 36.23 -16.71
CA VAL A 343 54.61 36.51 -15.45
C VAL A 343 54.66 37.98 -15.13
N THR A 344 53.49 38.55 -14.82
CA THR A 344 53.35 39.91 -14.29
C THR A 344 52.63 39.89 -12.95
N SER A 345 53.37 40.06 -11.86
CA SER A 345 52.89 40.06 -10.45
C SER A 345 52.15 38.79 -10.00
N THR A 346 50.95 38.55 -10.52
CA THR A 346 50.01 37.48 -10.17
C THR A 346 49.34 36.89 -11.40
N THR A 347 49.87 37.15 -12.59
CA THR A 347 49.29 36.69 -13.85
C THR A 347 50.35 35.98 -14.67
N LEU A 348 50.09 34.73 -15.04
CA LEU A 348 50.87 33.97 -16.02
C LEU A 348 50.16 34.11 -17.36
N SER A 349 50.89 34.65 -18.32
CA SER A 349 50.43 34.96 -19.67
C SER A 349 51.29 34.24 -20.68
N LEU A 350 50.74 33.98 -21.87
CA LEU A 350 51.55 33.62 -23.03
C LEU A 350 51.83 34.89 -23.86
N MET A 351 53.09 35.12 -24.23
CA MET A 351 53.49 36.18 -25.14
C MET A 351 53.84 35.61 -26.52
N VAL A 352 53.37 36.29 -27.57
CA VAL A 352 53.65 35.97 -28.97
C VAL A 352 54.20 37.22 -29.63
N ASN A 353 55.50 37.27 -29.88
CA ASN A 353 56.16 38.36 -30.60
C ASN A 353 56.40 37.95 -32.05
N ALA A 354 56.28 38.89 -32.98
CA ALA A 354 56.69 38.70 -34.37
C ALA A 354 57.10 40.05 -34.96
N THR A 355 58.01 40.05 -35.96
CA THR A 355 58.41 41.28 -36.66
C THR A 355 57.27 41.82 -37.54
N ASN A 356 56.48 40.92 -38.12
CA ASN A 356 55.33 41.24 -38.96
C ASN A 356 54.01 41.12 -38.17
N ALA A 357 52.94 41.71 -38.68
CA ALA A 357 51.59 41.52 -38.13
C ALA A 357 51.17 40.04 -38.20
N VAL A 358 50.64 39.52 -37.10
CA VAL A 358 50.21 38.12 -36.99
C VAL A 358 48.78 38.02 -36.44
N THR A 359 48.05 37.00 -36.86
CA THR A 359 46.80 36.61 -36.20
C THR A 359 47.10 35.43 -35.29
N THR A 360 46.67 35.51 -34.03
CA THR A 360 46.90 34.46 -33.04
C THR A 360 45.59 33.83 -32.59
N PHE A 361 45.57 32.50 -32.52
CA PHE A 361 44.51 31.72 -31.89
C PHE A 361 45.12 30.89 -30.77
N THR A 362 44.67 31.14 -29.54
CA THR A 362 45.22 30.48 -28.35
C THR A 362 44.10 29.83 -27.55
N THR A 363 44.23 28.54 -27.27
CA THR A 363 43.44 27.85 -26.25
C THR A 363 44.31 27.52 -25.06
N ARG A 364 43.73 27.56 -23.86
CA ARG A 364 44.43 27.29 -22.61
C ARG A 364 43.75 26.17 -21.85
N THR A 365 44.55 25.28 -21.29
CA THR A 365 44.13 24.29 -20.31
C THR A 365 44.91 24.54 -19.02
N LEU A 366 44.19 24.82 -17.93
CA LEU A 366 44.77 24.94 -16.60
C LEU A 366 44.73 23.58 -15.93
N ASN A 367 45.91 23.05 -15.54
CA ASN A 367 46.02 21.82 -14.78
C ASN A 367 46.37 22.18 -13.33
N CYS A 368 45.36 22.18 -12.48
CA CYS A 368 45.55 22.35 -11.04
C CYS A 368 45.97 21.01 -10.44
N TYR A 369 47.20 20.91 -9.94
CA TYR A 369 47.59 19.82 -9.06
C TYR A 369 47.17 20.20 -7.64
N TYR A 370 46.19 19.49 -7.10
CA TYR A 370 45.88 19.60 -5.67
C TYR A 370 46.99 18.86 -4.93
N ASP A 371 47.79 19.57 -4.16
CA ASP A 371 48.79 18.94 -3.33
C ASP A 371 48.05 18.19 -2.21
N ILE A 372 47.95 16.86 -2.32
CA ILE A 372 47.21 16.01 -1.37
C ILE A 372 48.04 15.81 -0.06
N TYR A 373 49.18 16.51 0.07
CA TYR A 373 50.16 16.33 1.15
C TYR A 373 50.43 17.61 1.96
N SER A 374 49.38 18.38 2.26
CA SER A 374 49.43 19.43 3.30
C SER A 374 48.61 19.04 4.52
#